data_AF-A0A7Y1ZU52-F1
#
_entry.id   AF-A0A7Y1ZU52-F1
#
_cell.length_a   1.000
_cell.length_b   1.000
_cell.length_c   1.000
_cell.angle_alpha   90.00
_cell.angle_beta   90.00
_cell.angle_gamma   90.00
#
_symmetry.space_group_name_H-M   'P 1'
#
loop_
_entity.id
_entity.type
_entity.pdbx_description
1 polymer ?
#
loop_
_entity_poly.entity_id
_entity_poly.type
_entity_poly.pdbx_seq_one_letter_code
_entity_poly.pdbx_strand_id
1 'polypeptide(L)'
;AADDDVQPDVVLVSTMRRAVHTAEIIAGPTGIAPEQHADLIERTSGEAEGLTIAEYTTKYGRAPWTDWHNPLSPGGESGHEFGTRVLAATDRIVGTHQGKTVWVVCHGGVIMVSAVRRWPGGAADLTAIPAVSPANTSINEWHIDADGAWRLARYNDHTHLVGIVGNRPGETPESV
;
A
#
# COMPACT_ATOMS: atom_id res chain seq x y z
N ALA A 1 -1.62 10.09 18.64
CA ALA A 1 -1.31 8.70 19.04
C ALA A 1 -1.80 7.81 17.91
N ALA A 2 -1.13 6.69 17.64
CA ALA A 2 -1.73 5.66 16.80
C ALA A 2 -3.11 5.32 17.39
N ASP A 3 -4.09 5.06 16.53
CA ASP A 3 -5.38 4.54 16.97
C ASP A 3 -5.09 3.25 17.77
N ASP A 4 -5.34 3.25 19.08
CA ASP A 4 -5.07 2.10 19.97
C ASP A 4 -5.90 0.84 19.55
N ASP A 5 -6.78 0.97 18.56
CA ASP A 5 -7.75 -0.03 18.14
C ASP A 5 -7.27 -1.07 17.09
N VAL A 6 -6.04 -0.98 16.54
CA VAL A 6 -5.60 -1.95 15.51
C VAL A 6 -4.22 -2.54 15.81
N GLN A 7 -4.11 -3.28 16.91
CA GLN A 7 -2.94 -4.11 17.22
C GLN A 7 -2.77 -5.23 16.16
N PRO A 8 -1.58 -5.40 15.55
CA PRO A 8 -1.35 -6.49 14.62
C PRO A 8 -1.18 -7.82 15.36
N ASP A 9 -1.61 -8.91 14.71
CA ASP A 9 -1.15 -10.26 15.02
C ASP A 9 0.10 -10.63 14.20
N VAL A 10 0.27 -9.97 13.05
CA VAL A 10 1.33 -10.22 12.07
C VAL A 10 1.77 -8.89 11.43
N VAL A 11 3.08 -8.70 11.27
CA VAL A 11 3.65 -7.57 10.53
C VAL A 11 4.42 -8.09 9.33
N LEU A 12 3.94 -7.75 8.14
CA LEU A 12 4.56 -8.08 6.86
C LEU A 12 5.14 -6.81 6.24
N VAL A 13 6.29 -6.91 5.60
CA VAL A 13 6.99 -5.74 5.07
C VAL A 13 7.68 -6.04 3.75
N SER A 14 7.69 -5.06 2.84
CA SER A 14 8.53 -5.10 1.66
C SER A 14 10.02 -5.21 2.00
N THR A 15 10.80 -5.93 1.21
CA THR A 15 12.27 -6.00 1.35
C THR A 15 13.00 -4.67 1.09
N MET A 16 12.30 -3.64 0.58
CA MET A 16 12.93 -2.34 0.33
C MET A 16 13.20 -1.58 1.63
N ARG A 17 14.43 -1.09 1.79
CA ARG A 17 14.93 -0.44 3.01
C ARG A 17 13.99 0.61 3.62
N ARG A 18 13.33 1.44 2.79
CA ARG A 18 12.39 2.47 3.29
C ARG A 18 11.20 1.85 4.03
N ALA A 19 10.67 0.73 3.53
CA ALA A 19 9.55 0.04 4.14
C ALA A 19 9.99 -0.73 5.39
N VAL A 20 11.15 -1.41 5.31
CA VAL A 20 11.77 -2.09 6.48
C VAL A 20 11.95 -1.10 7.63
N HIS A 21 12.52 0.07 7.35
CA HIS A 21 12.74 1.07 8.39
C HIS A 21 11.44 1.59 9.01
N THR A 22 10.40 1.83 8.20
CA THR A 22 9.06 2.18 8.72
C THR A 22 8.49 1.06 9.60
N ALA A 23 8.60 -0.20 9.16
CA ALA A 23 8.10 -1.34 9.92
C ALA A 23 8.82 -1.50 11.27
N GLU A 24 10.14 -1.32 11.31
CA GLU A 24 10.91 -1.37 12.56
C GLU A 24 10.41 -0.34 13.58
N ILE A 25 10.11 0.89 13.12
CA ILE A 25 9.60 1.96 13.99
C ILE A 25 8.22 1.60 14.55
N ILE A 26 7.28 1.18 13.69
CA ILE A 26 5.89 0.97 14.12
C ILE A 26 5.68 -0.37 14.84
N ALA A 27 6.49 -1.39 14.53
CA ALA A 27 6.36 -2.71 15.13
C ALA A 27 7.04 -2.80 16.50
N GLY A 28 8.02 -1.93 16.80
CA GLY A 28 8.74 -1.93 18.09
C GLY A 28 7.83 -2.00 19.33
N PRO A 29 6.79 -1.15 19.45
CA PRO A 29 5.83 -1.19 20.57
C PRO A 29 4.98 -2.47 20.63
N THR A 30 4.81 -3.17 19.50
CA THR A 30 3.98 -4.38 19.42
C THR A 30 4.70 -5.65 19.88
N GLY A 31 6.03 -5.63 19.87
CA GLY A 31 6.86 -6.83 20.11
C GLY A 31 6.84 -7.86 18.97
N ILE A 32 6.17 -7.58 17.86
CA ILE A 32 6.06 -8.48 16.71
C ILE A 32 7.16 -8.16 15.71
N ALA A 33 7.96 -9.17 15.35
CA ALA A 33 9.03 -9.00 14.37
C ALA A 33 8.44 -8.89 12.94
N PRO A 34 8.83 -7.87 12.14
CA PRO A 34 8.41 -7.79 10.74
C PRO A 34 8.98 -8.93 9.88
N GLU A 35 8.12 -9.59 9.11
CA GLU A 35 8.50 -10.59 8.11
C GLU A 35 8.64 -9.94 6.73
N GLN A 36 9.79 -10.13 6.08
CA GLN A 36 10.06 -9.53 4.78
C GLN A 36 9.51 -10.38 3.62
N HIS A 37 8.79 -9.73 2.71
CA HIS A 37 8.25 -10.33 1.51
C HIS A 37 8.68 -9.56 0.25
N ALA A 38 9.36 -10.27 -0.66
CA ALA A 38 9.89 -9.69 -1.90
C ALA A 38 8.78 -9.34 -2.92
N ASP A 39 7.60 -9.92 -2.82
CA ASP A 39 6.48 -9.61 -3.71
C ASP A 39 5.69 -8.36 -3.29
N LEU A 40 6.05 -7.74 -2.15
CA LEU A 40 5.52 -6.45 -1.69
C LEU A 40 6.38 -5.25 -2.11
N ILE A 41 7.41 -5.44 -2.95
CA ILE A 41 8.21 -4.32 -3.48
C ILE A 41 7.40 -3.46 -4.45
N GLU A 42 7.81 -2.20 -4.57
CA GLU A 42 7.26 -1.27 -5.56
C GLU A 42 7.52 -1.77 -6.99
N ARG A 43 6.76 -1.24 -7.97
CA ARG A 43 6.98 -1.50 -9.39
C ARG A 43 8.44 -1.25 -9.76
N THR A 44 9.09 -2.29 -10.25
CA THR A 44 10.52 -2.26 -10.60
C THR A 44 10.73 -1.39 -11.83
N SER A 45 11.67 -0.44 -11.73
CA SER A 45 11.94 0.52 -12.80
C SER A 45 12.95 0.01 -13.84
N GLY A 46 13.71 -1.05 -13.55
CA GLY A 46 14.69 -1.64 -14.46
C GLY A 46 15.91 -0.74 -14.66
N GLU A 47 16.33 -0.56 -15.91
CA GLU A 47 17.39 0.39 -16.28
C GLU A 47 17.08 1.86 -15.97
N ALA A 48 15.86 2.17 -15.53
CA ALA A 48 15.49 3.50 -15.04
C ALA A 48 15.78 3.72 -13.55
N GLU A 49 16.30 2.72 -12.84
CA GLU A 49 16.59 2.85 -11.41
C GLU A 49 17.62 3.97 -11.16
N GLY A 50 17.30 4.85 -10.21
CA GLY A 50 18.12 6.02 -9.90
C GLY A 50 17.94 7.24 -10.81
N LEU A 51 17.15 7.13 -11.89
CA LEU A 51 16.82 8.30 -12.70
C LEU A 51 15.80 9.20 -12.00
N THR A 52 16.00 10.51 -12.13
CA THR A 52 14.94 11.48 -11.87
C THR A 52 13.83 11.38 -12.91
N ILE A 53 12.65 11.93 -12.58
CA ILE A 53 11.52 12.00 -13.51
C ILE A 53 11.91 12.75 -14.80
N ALA A 54 12.71 13.82 -14.69
CA ALA A 54 13.16 14.61 -15.84
C ALA A 54 14.11 13.81 -16.74
N GLU A 55 15.05 13.08 -16.15
CA GLU A 55 15.96 12.19 -16.88
C GLU A 55 15.21 11.04 -17.54
N TYR A 56 14.26 10.41 -16.83
CA TYR A 56 13.39 9.38 -17.39
C TYR A 56 12.63 9.91 -18.60
N THR A 57 12.00 11.08 -18.47
CA THR A 57 11.20 11.68 -19.54
C THR A 57 12.08 12.03 -20.74
N THR A 58 13.28 12.54 -20.50
CA THR A 58 14.26 12.84 -21.55
C THR A 58 14.73 11.57 -22.27
N LYS A 59 15.02 10.49 -21.51
CA LYS A 59 15.53 9.23 -22.05
C LYS A 59 14.46 8.41 -22.79
N TYR A 60 13.24 8.35 -22.26
CA TYR A 60 12.19 7.45 -22.75
C TYR A 60 11.01 8.18 -23.42
N GLY A 61 11.03 9.51 -23.49
CA GLY A 61 10.04 10.31 -24.23
C GLY A 61 8.65 10.39 -23.60
N ARG A 62 8.48 9.94 -22.35
CA ARG A 62 7.20 9.96 -21.61
C ARG A 62 7.44 10.06 -20.11
N ALA A 63 6.42 10.46 -19.35
CA ALA A 63 6.47 10.38 -17.90
C ALA A 63 6.22 8.93 -17.40
N PRO A 64 6.84 8.47 -16.31
CA PRO A 64 6.84 7.05 -15.92
C PRO A 64 5.45 6.51 -15.52
N TRP A 65 4.53 7.37 -15.07
CA TRP A 65 3.17 6.98 -14.69
C TRP A 65 2.16 6.95 -15.85
N THR A 66 2.58 7.25 -17.09
CA THR A 66 1.67 7.37 -18.24
C THR A 66 1.47 6.08 -19.02
N ASP A 67 2.32 5.06 -18.81
CA ASP A 67 2.24 3.77 -19.48
C ASP A 67 2.23 2.61 -18.46
N TRP A 68 1.07 2.00 -18.32
CA TRP A 68 0.86 0.81 -17.49
C TRP A 68 0.81 -0.48 -18.31
N HIS A 69 0.79 -0.40 -19.64
CA HIS A 69 0.76 -1.57 -20.50
C HIS A 69 2.16 -2.14 -20.71
N ASN A 70 3.16 -1.28 -20.87
CA ASN A 70 4.54 -1.69 -21.11
C ASN A 70 5.40 -1.55 -19.85
N PRO A 71 6.55 -2.26 -19.79
CA PRO A 71 7.59 -2.00 -18.80
C PRO A 71 8.00 -0.52 -18.74
N LEU A 72 8.36 -0.06 -17.54
CA LEU A 72 8.90 1.30 -17.35
C LEU A 72 10.16 1.51 -18.18
N SER A 73 11.03 0.51 -18.23
CA SER A 73 12.22 0.46 -19.06
C SER A 73 12.66 -1.01 -19.23
N PRO A 74 13.70 -1.32 -20.02
CA PRO A 74 14.24 -2.68 -20.08
C PRO A 74 14.56 -3.21 -18.67
N GLY A 75 14.15 -4.45 -18.39
CA GLY A 75 14.29 -5.06 -17.06
C GLY A 75 13.34 -4.52 -15.97
N GLY A 76 12.45 -3.58 -16.30
CA GLY A 76 11.39 -3.11 -15.40
C GLY A 76 10.10 -3.93 -15.52
N GLU A 77 9.13 -3.62 -14.67
CA GLU A 77 7.80 -4.25 -14.71
C GLU A 77 6.81 -3.42 -15.53
N SER A 78 5.97 -4.11 -16.29
CA SER A 78 4.69 -3.56 -16.78
C SER A 78 3.71 -3.39 -15.63
N GLY A 79 2.66 -2.59 -15.84
CA GLY A 79 1.56 -2.48 -14.88
C GLY A 79 0.80 -3.79 -14.70
N HIS A 80 0.72 -4.62 -15.75
CA HIS A 80 0.10 -5.94 -15.68
C HIS A 80 0.89 -6.92 -14.80
N GLU A 81 2.21 -7.01 -14.99
CA GLU A 81 3.08 -7.86 -14.17
C GLU A 81 3.05 -7.41 -12.71
N PHE A 82 3.20 -6.10 -12.48
CA PHE A 82 3.11 -5.51 -11.15
C PHE A 82 1.76 -5.80 -10.48
N GLY A 83 0.66 -5.59 -11.21
CA GLY A 83 -0.70 -5.85 -10.75
C GLY A 83 -0.91 -7.31 -10.36
N THR A 84 -0.49 -8.23 -11.23
CA THR A 84 -0.61 -9.67 -11.02
C THR A 84 0.17 -10.12 -9.79
N ARG A 85 1.41 -9.65 -9.63
CA ARG A 85 2.25 -9.94 -8.46
C ARG A 85 1.61 -9.47 -7.16
N VAL A 86 1.16 -8.21 -7.11
CA VAL A 86 0.55 -7.61 -5.91
C VAL A 86 -0.75 -8.33 -5.53
N LEU A 87 -1.58 -8.68 -6.50
CA LEU A 87 -2.83 -9.41 -6.22
C LEU A 87 -2.54 -10.81 -5.67
N ALA A 88 -1.63 -11.55 -6.30
CA ALA A 88 -1.24 -12.87 -5.80
C ALA A 88 -0.65 -12.81 -4.37
N ALA A 89 0.13 -11.76 -4.07
CA ALA A 89 0.66 -11.53 -2.73
C ALA A 89 -0.46 -11.27 -1.71
N THR A 90 -1.37 -10.34 -2.01
CA THR A 90 -2.45 -9.98 -1.09
C THR A 90 -3.48 -11.09 -0.90
N ASP A 91 -3.81 -11.86 -1.96
CA ASP A 91 -4.68 -13.04 -1.87
C ASP A 91 -4.08 -14.10 -0.94
N ARG A 92 -2.78 -14.38 -1.09
CA ARG A 92 -2.07 -15.32 -0.22
C ARG A 92 -2.02 -14.85 1.22
N ILE A 93 -1.76 -13.55 1.47
CA ILE A 93 -1.74 -12.97 2.81
C ILE A 93 -3.09 -13.16 3.48
N VAL A 94 -4.19 -12.81 2.80
CA VAL A 94 -5.54 -12.97 3.34
C VAL A 94 -5.90 -14.43 3.58
N GLY A 95 -5.58 -15.33 2.64
CA GLY A 95 -5.83 -16.76 2.81
C GLY A 95 -5.04 -17.39 3.96
N THR A 96 -3.81 -16.93 4.20
CA THR A 96 -2.93 -17.47 5.25
C THR A 96 -3.29 -16.96 6.64
N HIS A 97 -3.81 -15.74 6.74
CA HIS A 97 -4.03 -15.02 8.00
C HIS A 97 -5.50 -14.72 8.26
N GLN A 98 -6.40 -15.65 7.92
CA GLN A 98 -7.83 -15.49 8.19
C GLN A 98 -8.10 -15.25 9.69
N GLY A 99 -8.97 -14.28 9.98
CA GLY A 99 -9.35 -13.91 11.34
C GLY A 99 -8.29 -13.15 12.14
N LYS A 100 -7.20 -12.70 11.49
CA LYS A 100 -6.12 -11.94 12.12
C LYS A 100 -6.04 -10.51 11.59
N THR A 101 -5.52 -9.61 12.41
CA THR A 101 -5.08 -8.28 11.99
C THR A 101 -3.68 -8.36 11.42
N VAL A 102 -3.52 -8.03 10.13
CA VAL A 102 -2.22 -8.05 9.44
C VAL A 102 -1.83 -6.63 9.05
N TRP A 103 -0.69 -6.17 9.57
CA TRP A 103 -0.06 -4.95 9.07
C TRP A 103 0.80 -5.28 7.87
N VAL A 104 0.65 -4.50 6.78
CA VAL A 104 1.46 -4.65 5.57
C VAL A 104 2.15 -3.33 5.25
N VAL A 105 3.45 -3.26 5.46
CA VAL A 105 4.26 -2.06 5.22
C VAL A 105 4.88 -2.14 3.82
N CYS A 106 4.36 -1.33 2.89
CA CYS A 106 4.69 -1.41 1.47
C CYS A 106 4.79 -0.03 0.79
N HIS A 107 4.25 0.12 -0.42
CA HIS A 107 4.48 1.29 -1.29
C HIS A 107 3.20 1.78 -1.95
N GLY A 108 3.22 3.02 -2.43
CA GLY A 108 2.07 3.67 -3.05
C GLY A 108 1.49 2.86 -4.21
N GLY A 109 2.32 2.32 -5.09
CA GLY A 109 1.85 1.49 -6.20
C GLY A 109 1.14 0.21 -5.74
N VAL A 110 1.66 -0.44 -4.71
CA VAL A 110 1.09 -1.68 -4.13
C VAL A 110 -0.29 -1.38 -3.53
N ILE A 111 -0.41 -0.28 -2.79
CA ILE A 111 -1.67 0.19 -2.19
C ILE A 111 -2.70 0.53 -3.28
N MET A 112 -2.31 1.32 -4.30
CA MET A 112 -3.19 1.75 -5.38
C MET A 112 -3.73 0.56 -6.20
N VAL A 113 -2.85 -0.37 -6.57
CA VAL A 113 -3.24 -1.60 -7.30
C VAL A 113 -4.23 -2.41 -6.48
N SER A 114 -3.92 -2.63 -5.19
CA SER A 114 -4.80 -3.38 -4.29
C SER A 114 -6.17 -2.70 -4.18
N ALA A 115 -6.20 -1.38 -4.04
CA ALA A 115 -7.43 -0.63 -3.90
C ALA A 115 -8.31 -0.65 -5.14
N VAL A 116 -7.75 -0.39 -6.32
CA VAL A 116 -8.53 -0.39 -7.57
C VAL A 116 -9.11 -1.76 -7.89
N ARG A 117 -8.33 -2.82 -7.67
CA ARG A 117 -8.74 -4.19 -8.01
C ARG A 117 -9.75 -4.78 -7.04
N ARG A 118 -9.82 -4.27 -5.81
CA ARG A 118 -10.72 -4.77 -4.75
C ARG A 118 -11.90 -3.84 -4.48
N TRP A 119 -11.93 -2.65 -5.08
CA TRP A 119 -13.07 -1.74 -4.99
C TRP A 119 -14.32 -2.35 -5.67
N PRO A 120 -15.47 -2.45 -4.99
CA PRO A 120 -16.71 -2.91 -5.60
C PRO A 120 -17.12 -2.02 -6.79
N GLY A 121 -17.21 -2.60 -7.99
CA GLY A 121 -17.49 -1.85 -9.22
C GLY A 121 -16.30 -1.03 -9.75
N GLY A 122 -15.11 -1.21 -9.18
CA GLY A 122 -13.88 -0.58 -9.65
C GLY A 122 -13.51 -1.10 -11.04
N ALA A 123 -12.98 -0.22 -11.88
CA ALA A 123 -12.47 -0.65 -13.17
C ALA A 123 -11.28 -1.61 -12.94
N ALA A 124 -11.29 -2.76 -13.61
CA ALA A 124 -10.10 -3.60 -13.78
C ALA A 124 -8.97 -2.89 -14.57
N ASP A 125 -9.17 -1.62 -14.89
CA ASP A 125 -8.23 -0.78 -15.60
C ASP A 125 -7.39 0.01 -14.61
N LEU A 126 -6.09 -0.32 -14.54
CA LEU A 126 -5.13 0.41 -13.70
C LEU A 126 -4.95 1.86 -14.19
N THR A 127 -5.36 2.20 -15.42
CA THR A 127 -5.36 3.59 -15.89
C THR A 127 -6.48 4.43 -15.25
N ALA A 128 -7.47 3.78 -14.63
CA ALA A 128 -8.57 4.41 -13.90
C ALA A 128 -8.30 4.58 -12.40
N ILE A 129 -7.08 4.26 -11.92
CA ILE A 129 -6.66 4.59 -10.55
C ILE A 129 -6.87 6.10 -10.33
N PRO A 130 -7.72 6.52 -9.36
CA PRO A 130 -7.86 7.93 -9.03
C PRO A 130 -6.47 8.48 -8.71
N ALA A 131 -6.13 9.66 -9.25
CA ALA A 131 -4.81 10.29 -9.13
C ALA A 131 -4.38 10.65 -7.69
N VAL A 132 -5.12 10.22 -6.67
CA VAL A 132 -4.77 10.39 -5.26
C VAL A 132 -3.80 9.30 -4.87
N SER A 133 -2.53 9.53 -5.22
CA SER A 133 -1.42 8.75 -4.70
C SER A 133 -1.49 8.73 -3.17
N PRO A 134 -1.33 7.56 -2.52
CA PRO A 134 -1.18 7.49 -1.08
C PRO A 134 -0.06 8.41 -0.62
N ALA A 135 -0.32 9.20 0.42
CA ALA A 135 0.67 10.00 1.09
C ALA A 135 1.67 9.10 1.80
N ASN A 136 2.89 9.61 2.00
CA ASN A 136 3.90 8.90 2.78
C ASN A 136 3.36 8.58 4.17
N THR A 137 3.61 7.35 4.63
CA THR A 137 3.15 6.80 5.91
C THR A 137 1.63 6.86 6.13
N SER A 138 0.82 7.02 5.07
CA SER A 138 -0.62 6.90 5.18
C SER A 138 -1.07 5.46 5.50
N ILE A 139 -2.20 5.35 6.18
CA ILE A 139 -2.84 4.11 6.59
C ILE A 139 -3.97 3.79 5.61
N ASN A 140 -4.03 2.54 5.19
CA ASN A 140 -5.07 1.98 4.35
C ASN A 140 -5.58 0.70 5.02
N GLU A 141 -6.90 0.61 5.22
CA GLU A 141 -7.50 -0.45 6.01
C GLU A 141 -8.61 -1.15 5.24
N TRP A 142 -8.46 -2.47 5.10
CA TRP A 142 -9.44 -3.35 4.48
C TRP A 142 -9.96 -4.33 5.51
N HIS A 143 -11.28 -4.49 5.57
CA HIS A 143 -11.93 -5.56 6.29
C HIS A 143 -12.33 -6.63 5.28
N ILE A 144 -11.98 -7.88 5.56
CA ILE A 144 -12.33 -9.02 4.70
C ILE A 144 -13.31 -9.90 5.47
N ASP A 145 -14.52 -10.03 4.94
CA ASP A 145 -15.57 -10.86 5.53
C ASP A 145 -15.27 -12.35 5.34
N ALA A 146 -15.97 -13.21 6.09
CA ALA A 146 -15.74 -14.66 6.08
C ALA A 146 -16.02 -15.32 4.72
N ASP A 147 -16.82 -14.68 3.86
CA ASP A 147 -17.09 -15.09 2.47
C ASP A 147 -16.06 -14.56 1.47
N GLY A 148 -15.05 -13.80 1.94
CA GLY A 148 -13.98 -13.21 1.15
C GLY A 148 -14.32 -11.84 0.56
N ALA A 149 -15.46 -11.24 0.92
CA ALA A 149 -15.81 -9.89 0.48
C ALA A 149 -14.87 -8.84 1.09
N TRP A 150 -14.33 -7.95 0.25
CA TRP A 150 -13.44 -6.87 0.68
C TRP A 150 -14.23 -5.58 0.90
N ARG A 151 -14.00 -4.92 2.04
CA ARG A 151 -14.55 -3.60 2.36
C ARG A 151 -13.45 -2.62 2.74
N LEU A 152 -13.36 -1.50 2.03
CA LEU A 152 -12.42 -0.41 2.36
C LEU A 152 -12.95 0.40 3.54
N ALA A 153 -12.26 0.36 4.67
CA ALA A 153 -12.61 1.14 5.86
C ALA A 153 -11.90 2.50 5.86
N ARG A 154 -10.61 2.54 5.49
CA ARG A 154 -9.82 3.77 5.37
C ARG A 154 -8.93 3.72 4.14
N TYR A 155 -8.84 4.84 3.42
CA TYR A 155 -7.92 5.01 2.31
C TYR A 155 -7.12 6.29 2.49
N ASN A 156 -5.81 6.19 2.38
CA ASN A 156 -4.88 7.31 2.46
C ASN A 156 -5.03 8.16 3.75
N ASP A 157 -5.35 7.53 4.89
CA ASP A 157 -5.46 8.23 6.17
C ASP A 157 -4.08 8.61 6.70
N HIS A 158 -3.80 9.90 6.74
CA HIS A 158 -2.56 10.47 7.28
C HIS A 158 -2.86 11.57 8.31
N THR A 159 -4.04 11.51 8.94
CA THR A 159 -4.48 12.46 9.98
C THR A 159 -3.50 12.55 11.15
N HIS A 160 -2.87 11.41 11.49
CA HIS A 160 -1.82 11.31 12.49
C HIS A 160 -0.57 12.17 12.20
N LEU A 161 -0.32 12.53 10.94
CA LEU A 161 0.81 13.39 10.56
C LEU A 161 0.50 14.89 10.70
N VAL A 162 -0.79 15.26 10.67
CA VAL A 162 -1.24 16.65 10.73
C VAL A 162 -1.84 17.02 12.08
N GLY A 163 -1.71 16.14 13.08
CA GLY A 163 -2.14 16.39 14.46
C GLY A 163 -3.65 16.32 14.69
N ILE A 164 -4.42 15.80 13.73
CA ILE A 164 -5.86 15.57 13.88
C ILE A 164 -6.02 14.17 14.45
N VAL A 165 -6.39 14.07 15.73
CA VAL A 165 -6.83 12.81 16.33
C VAL A 165 -8.34 12.73 16.09
N GLY A 166 -8.82 11.68 15.41
CA GLY A 166 -10.25 11.48 15.23
C GLY A 166 -10.94 11.29 16.58
N ASN A 167 -12.11 11.92 16.79
CA ASN A 167 -12.95 11.59 17.94
C ASN A 167 -13.41 10.13 17.82
N ARG A 168 -13.33 9.37 18.91
CA ARG A 168 -13.84 8.00 18.96
C ARG A 168 -15.37 8.01 18.76
N PRO A 169 -15.96 7.02 18.06
CA PRO A 169 -17.40 6.86 18.03
C PRO A 169 -17.94 6.69 19.46
N GLY A 170 -18.65 7.70 19.97
CA GLY A 170 -19.22 7.72 21.33
C GLY A 170 -18.60 8.72 22.31
N GLU A 171 -17.50 9.39 21.94
CA GLU A 171 -16.97 10.51 22.74
C GLU A 171 -17.64 11.82 22.33
N THR A 172 -18.45 12.37 23.24
CA THR A 172 -18.95 13.75 23.12
C THR A 172 -17.75 14.71 23.15
N PRO A 173 -17.67 15.71 22.26
CA PRO A 173 -16.62 16.71 22.33
C PRO A 173 -16.66 17.41 23.70
N GLU A 174 -15.55 17.41 24.44
CA GLU A 174 -15.43 18.29 25.60
C GLU A 174 -15.54 19.73 25.10
N SER A 175 -16.54 20.44 25.63
CA SER A 175 -16.77 21.85 25.34
C SER A 175 -15.57 22.67 25.78
N VAL A 176 -15.02 23.45 24.84
CA VAL A 176 -14.00 24.49 25.08
C VAL A 176 -14.50 25.53 26.07
#